data_AF-A0A0B6YZ39-F1
#
_entry.id   AF-A0A0B6YZ39-F1
#
_cell.length_a   1.000
_cell.length_b   1.000
_cell.length_c   1.000
_cell.angle_alpha   90.00
_cell.angle_beta   90.00
_cell.angle_gamma   90.00
#
_symmetry.space_group_name_H-M   'P 1'
#
loop_
_entity.id
_entity.type
_entity.pdbx_description
1 polymer ?
#
loop_
_entity_poly.entity_id
_entity_poly.type
_entity_poly.pdbx_seq_one_letter_code
_entity_poly.pdbx_strand_id
1 'polypeptide(L)'
;GVFLATPRGQLQSQPVSISASMETQHASLRRKKGDKLDTSSAERSQSLQVDMMSRPLSLLIPSQSDVNMAMSPSTGSLNKGKMSSEGDMEQHLNRHKKGLFGKKVSVNNMLTWSKDPIQKPMIRTKDKSLKKDACDMFKMIQLYMGDRKGKQAPMSVALDIITKGWSTANLRDEIYIQLMRQTTENKREESLQRGWELLSMCLHFFPPSLKFHSYLESYITKHKDPSSDIGNVPVSHFSAHCIQRLEKTLQA
;
A
#
# COMPACT_ATOMS: atom_id res chain seq x y z
N GLY A 1 38.42 -53.10 -33.85
CA GLY A 1 37.77 -51.95 -34.51
C GLY A 1 36.28 -52.21 -34.60
N VAL A 2 35.44 -51.18 -34.57
CA VAL A 2 33.98 -51.31 -34.63
C VAL A 2 33.52 -51.41 -36.08
N PHE A 3 32.60 -52.33 -36.39
CA PHE A 3 31.98 -52.45 -37.71
C PHE A 3 30.81 -51.48 -37.88
N LEU A 4 30.67 -50.93 -39.09
CA LEU A 4 29.53 -50.10 -39.50
C LEU A 4 28.48 -50.95 -40.23
N ALA A 5 27.24 -50.96 -39.74
CA ALA A 5 26.06 -51.34 -40.53
C ALA A 5 24.77 -50.84 -39.85
N THR A 6 23.97 -50.04 -40.56
CA THR A 6 22.64 -49.57 -40.12
C THR A 6 21.54 -50.19 -41.00
N PRO A 7 20.57 -50.93 -40.44
CA PRO A 7 19.38 -51.37 -41.18
C PRO A 7 18.38 -50.21 -41.39
N ARG A 8 17.67 -50.23 -42.51
CA ARG A 8 16.55 -49.31 -42.80
C ARG A 8 15.25 -49.81 -42.13
N GLY A 9 14.50 -48.90 -41.52
CA GLY A 9 13.10 -49.14 -41.14
C GLY A 9 12.18 -49.11 -42.38
N GLN A 10 11.09 -49.89 -42.33
CA GLN A 10 10.09 -49.97 -43.42
C GLN A 10 9.04 -48.86 -43.27
N LEU A 11 8.51 -48.38 -44.39
CA LEU A 11 7.31 -47.55 -44.48
C LEU A 11 6.34 -48.17 -45.49
N GLN A 12 5.05 -48.23 -45.13
CA GLN A 12 4.03 -48.91 -45.94
C GLN A 12 2.71 -48.11 -45.91
N SER A 13 2.40 -47.48 -47.05
CA SER A 13 1.10 -47.36 -47.76
C SER A 13 -0.23 -47.22 -46.96
N GLN A 14 -1.28 -46.49 -47.38
CA GLN A 14 -1.78 -46.15 -48.74
C GLN A 14 -2.55 -44.77 -48.74
N PRO A 15 -3.23 -44.30 -49.82
CA PRO A 15 -3.53 -42.87 -50.04
C PRO A 15 -5.03 -42.51 -50.05
N VAL A 16 -5.35 -41.21 -50.16
CA VAL A 16 -6.63 -40.70 -50.72
C VAL A 16 -6.40 -39.44 -51.57
N SER A 17 -7.17 -39.33 -52.66
CA SER A 17 -7.28 -38.20 -53.59
C SER A 17 -8.67 -38.29 -54.30
N ILE A 18 -9.27 -37.25 -54.91
CA ILE A 18 -8.93 -35.82 -55.04
C ILE A 18 -10.22 -34.98 -55.25
N SER A 19 -10.11 -33.63 -55.20
CA SER A 19 -11.08 -32.56 -55.60
C SER A 19 -12.56 -32.84 -55.96
N ALA A 20 -13.44 -31.92 -55.55
CA ALA A 20 -14.51 -31.37 -56.39
C ALA A 20 -14.72 -29.87 -56.08
N SER A 21 -15.45 -29.11 -56.91
CA SER A 21 -15.59 -27.64 -56.84
C SER A 21 -16.97 -27.17 -57.35
N MET A 22 -17.25 -25.86 -57.26
CA MET A 22 -18.39 -25.12 -57.84
C MET A 22 -19.77 -25.39 -57.20
N GLU A 23 -20.77 -24.50 -57.17
CA GLU A 23 -20.85 -23.01 -57.12
C GLU A 23 -22.34 -22.59 -56.86
N THR A 24 -22.61 -21.28 -56.76
CA THR A 24 -23.98 -20.64 -56.73
C THR A 24 -24.81 -20.83 -55.42
N GLN A 25 -25.81 -19.99 -55.06
CA GLN A 25 -26.21 -18.64 -55.50
C GLN A 25 -27.00 -17.84 -54.42
N HIS A 26 -27.05 -16.51 -54.63
CA HIS A 26 -28.11 -15.53 -54.29
C HIS A 26 -28.93 -15.57 -52.97
N ALA A 27 -28.85 -14.44 -52.24
CA ALA A 27 -30.01 -13.59 -51.90
C ALA A 27 -29.54 -12.13 -51.72
N SER A 28 -30.43 -11.13 -51.89
CA SER A 28 -30.03 -9.70 -51.82
C SER A 28 -31.07 -8.77 -51.18
N LEU A 29 -30.54 -7.80 -50.42
CA LEU A 29 -31.08 -6.44 -50.16
C LEU A 29 -32.55 -6.27 -49.72
N ARG A 30 -32.74 -5.64 -48.55
CA ARG A 30 -33.23 -4.25 -48.51
C ARG A 30 -33.06 -3.54 -47.16
N ARG A 31 -32.88 -2.21 -47.23
CA ARG A 31 -33.01 -1.26 -46.11
C ARG A 31 -34.48 -0.85 -45.93
N LYS A 32 -34.86 -0.38 -44.74
CA LYS A 32 -35.91 0.65 -44.59
C LYS A 32 -35.47 1.72 -43.57
N LYS A 33 -36.02 2.92 -43.72
CA LYS A 33 -35.64 4.18 -43.04
C LYS A 33 -36.88 4.83 -42.40
N GLY A 34 -36.66 5.49 -41.27
CA GLY A 34 -37.46 6.55 -40.64
C GLY A 34 -36.62 7.06 -39.46
N ASP A 35 -36.09 8.28 -39.42
CA ASP A 35 -36.74 9.61 -39.47
C ASP A 35 -37.64 9.89 -38.25
N LYS A 36 -37.58 11.05 -37.58
CA LYS A 36 -36.54 12.12 -37.48
C LYS A 36 -36.96 13.09 -36.35
N LEU A 37 -36.01 13.74 -35.68
CA LEU A 37 -35.98 15.10 -35.07
C LEU A 37 -34.72 15.12 -34.17
N ASP A 38 -33.73 16.01 -34.34
CA ASP A 38 -33.68 17.46 -34.05
C ASP A 38 -33.82 17.70 -32.52
N THR A 39 -32.98 18.46 -31.80
CA THR A 39 -32.10 19.63 -32.08
C THR A 39 -30.81 19.56 -31.20
N SER A 40 -29.70 20.29 -31.36
CA SER A 40 -29.15 21.24 -32.36
C SER A 40 -27.69 21.61 -32.00
N SER A 41 -27.00 22.36 -32.89
CA SER A 41 -25.79 23.19 -32.64
C SER A 41 -24.43 22.52 -32.43
N ALA A 42 -23.42 23.12 -33.07
CA ALA A 42 -22.01 22.79 -32.89
C ALA A 42 -21.24 24.02 -32.39
N GLU A 43 -20.35 23.79 -31.42
CA GLU A 43 -19.11 24.52 -31.12
C GLU A 43 -18.26 23.53 -30.30
N ARG A 44 -16.94 23.55 -30.18
CA ARG A 44 -15.80 24.26 -30.78
C ARG A 44 -14.64 23.86 -29.88
N SER A 45 -13.63 23.17 -30.38
CA SER A 45 -12.55 22.66 -29.51
C SER A 45 -11.84 23.81 -28.79
N GLN A 46 -11.70 23.72 -27.47
CA GLN A 46 -10.83 24.59 -26.67
C GLN A 46 -9.94 23.75 -25.76
N SER A 47 -8.67 24.11 -25.72
CA SER A 47 -7.65 23.49 -24.87
C SER A 47 -7.78 23.96 -23.43
N LEU A 48 -7.82 23.03 -22.47
CA LEU A 48 -7.69 23.36 -21.05
C LEU A 48 -6.24 23.77 -20.74
N GLN A 49 -5.97 25.07 -20.83
CA GLN A 49 -4.84 25.68 -20.15
C GLN A 49 -5.19 25.81 -18.67
N VAL A 50 -4.38 25.21 -17.79
CA VAL A 50 -4.50 25.39 -16.35
C VAL A 50 -3.66 26.60 -15.98
N ASP A 51 -4.30 27.76 -15.84
CA ASP A 51 -3.65 28.97 -15.32
C ASP A 51 -3.31 28.77 -13.83
N MET A 52 -2.12 29.24 -13.43
CA MET A 52 -1.50 28.91 -12.14
C MET A 52 -0.83 30.12 -11.47
N MET A 53 -1.36 31.35 -11.62
CA MET A 53 -0.92 32.49 -10.81
C MET A 53 -2.05 33.45 -10.40
N SER A 54 -2.44 33.41 -9.13
CA SER A 54 -3.02 34.57 -8.43
C SER A 54 -3.03 34.40 -6.90
N ARG A 55 -1.96 34.87 -6.25
CA ARG A 55 -1.92 35.13 -4.79
C ARG A 55 -1.83 36.65 -4.59
N PRO A 56 -2.86 37.33 -4.05
CA PRO A 56 -2.76 38.74 -3.72
C PRO A 56 -1.72 38.98 -2.62
N LEU A 57 -0.89 40.01 -2.82
CA LEU A 57 0.07 40.52 -1.86
C LEU A 57 -0.42 41.90 -1.37
N SER A 58 0.02 42.29 -0.16
CA SER A 58 -0.04 43.62 0.48
C SER A 58 -1.06 43.83 1.63
N LEU A 59 -0.82 44.94 2.34
CA LEU A 59 -1.27 45.42 3.65
C LEU A 59 -0.42 45.01 4.86
N LEU A 60 0.18 45.91 5.64
CA LEU A 60 0.76 47.26 5.37
C LEU A 60 1.71 47.54 6.57
N ILE A 61 2.85 48.21 6.38
CA ILE A 61 3.80 48.49 7.47
C ILE A 61 3.65 49.94 7.96
N PRO A 62 3.42 50.19 9.26
CA PRO A 62 3.79 51.43 9.96
C PRO A 62 5.18 51.27 10.61
N SER A 63 5.96 52.37 10.66
CA SER A 63 7.33 52.39 11.22
C SER A 63 7.42 53.24 12.50
N GLN A 64 8.46 52.97 13.32
CA GLN A 64 8.87 53.73 14.52
C GLN A 64 7.91 53.53 15.73
N SER A 65 8.38 53.55 16.99
CA SER A 65 9.63 54.12 17.54
C SER A 65 10.36 53.20 18.54
N ASP A 66 11.61 53.54 18.88
CA ASP A 66 12.42 52.83 19.87
C ASP A 66 11.84 52.87 21.30
N VAL A 67 11.92 51.72 21.98
CA VAL A 67 11.99 51.62 23.45
C VAL A 67 12.82 50.40 23.84
N ASN A 68 13.98 50.65 24.46
CA ASN A 68 14.78 49.59 25.09
C ASN A 68 14.07 49.12 26.37
N MET A 69 13.71 47.83 26.44
CA MET A 69 13.33 47.18 27.69
C MET A 69 13.81 45.73 27.67
N ALA A 70 14.93 45.45 28.33
CA ALA A 70 15.48 44.10 28.41
C ALA A 70 14.58 43.21 29.30
N MET A 71 14.11 42.09 28.76
CA MET A 71 13.42 41.03 29.52
C MET A 71 14.04 39.68 29.18
N SER A 72 14.28 38.88 30.21
CA SER A 72 15.02 37.63 30.14
C SER A 72 14.33 36.57 29.28
N PRO A 73 15.08 35.62 28.68
CA PRO A 73 14.49 34.48 27.98
C PRO A 73 13.78 33.55 28.98
N SER A 74 12.47 33.75 29.18
CA SER A 74 11.64 32.73 29.82
C SER A 74 11.70 31.45 28.99
N THR A 75 12.22 30.39 29.59
CA THR A 75 12.23 29.05 29.04
C THR A 75 10.81 28.49 28.99
N GLY A 76 10.08 28.88 27.94
CA GLY A 76 8.73 28.40 27.63
C GLY A 76 8.74 26.89 27.42
N SER A 77 8.56 26.15 28.52
CA SER A 77 8.50 24.70 28.52
C SER A 77 7.23 24.25 27.80
N LEU A 78 7.33 24.08 26.48
CA LEU A 78 6.37 23.36 25.68
C LEU A 78 6.19 21.97 26.33
N ASN A 79 5.00 21.74 26.87
CA ASN A 79 4.63 20.46 27.48
C ASN A 79 4.76 19.36 26.41
N LYS A 80 5.93 18.72 26.36
CA LYS A 80 6.21 17.54 25.53
C LYS A 80 5.43 16.38 26.11
N GLY A 81 4.13 16.35 25.81
CA GLY A 81 3.13 15.47 26.39
C GLY A 81 3.65 14.04 26.39
N LYS A 82 3.64 13.41 27.57
CA LYS A 82 4.36 12.18 27.87
C LYS A 82 4.10 11.11 26.81
N MET A 83 5.04 11.00 25.86
CA MET A 83 4.99 10.06 24.75
C MET A 83 4.88 8.64 25.31
N SER A 84 3.92 7.87 24.80
CA SER A 84 3.63 6.55 25.36
C SER A 84 4.80 5.60 25.14
N SER A 85 5.10 4.82 26.17
CA SER A 85 6.13 3.79 26.16
C SER A 85 5.69 2.61 25.27
N GLU A 86 6.66 1.86 24.76
CA GLU A 86 6.43 0.58 24.08
C GLU A 86 5.55 -0.37 24.94
N GLY A 87 5.80 -0.39 26.25
CA GLY A 87 5.04 -1.14 27.25
C GLY A 87 3.60 -0.64 27.48
N ASP A 88 3.24 0.57 27.05
CA ASP A 88 1.85 1.05 27.07
C ASP A 88 1.07 0.44 25.89
N MET A 89 1.69 0.40 24.71
CA MET A 89 1.04 -0.13 23.50
C MET A 89 0.90 -1.65 23.50
N GLU A 90 1.84 -2.38 24.13
CA GLU A 90 1.72 -3.81 24.48
C GLU A 90 0.38 -4.17 25.18
N GLN A 91 -0.22 -3.23 25.90
CA GLN A 91 -1.47 -3.41 26.64
C GLN A 91 -2.70 -3.23 25.73
N HIS A 92 -2.58 -2.47 24.64
CA HIS A 92 -3.64 -2.30 23.65
C HIS A 92 -3.68 -3.41 22.59
N LEU A 93 -2.64 -4.24 22.48
CA LEU A 93 -2.61 -5.35 21.51
C LEU A 93 -3.55 -6.50 21.88
N ASN A 94 -4.25 -7.05 20.89
CA ASN A 94 -4.95 -8.34 21.01
C ASN A 94 -3.91 -9.45 21.12
N ARG A 95 -3.64 -9.96 22.33
CA ARG A 95 -2.73 -11.08 22.51
C ARG A 95 -3.35 -12.37 21.99
N HIS A 96 -2.87 -12.84 20.84
CA HIS A 96 -3.35 -14.07 20.21
C HIS A 96 -2.88 -15.31 21.00
N LYS A 97 -3.68 -16.37 20.94
CA LYS A 97 -3.30 -17.73 21.37
C LYS A 97 -2.95 -18.53 20.11
N LYS A 98 -1.90 -19.34 20.14
CA LYS A 98 -1.53 -20.27 19.04
C LYS A 98 -1.41 -21.70 19.56
N GLY A 99 -1.92 -22.66 18.80
CA GLY A 99 -1.96 -24.08 19.17
C GLY A 99 -3.07 -24.46 20.18
N LEU A 100 -3.41 -25.75 20.24
CA LEU A 100 -4.52 -26.29 21.04
C LEU A 100 -4.38 -26.01 22.55
N PHE A 101 -3.14 -25.89 23.05
CA PHE A 101 -2.85 -25.64 24.46
C PHE A 101 -2.94 -24.16 24.87
N GLY A 102 -3.33 -23.25 23.95
CA GLY A 102 -3.70 -21.88 24.27
C GLY A 102 -2.60 -21.01 24.90
N LYS A 103 -1.33 -21.42 24.80
CA LYS A 103 -0.17 -20.68 25.34
C LYS A 103 -0.17 -19.25 24.77
N LYS A 104 0.11 -18.28 25.65
CA LYS A 104 0.23 -16.86 25.28
C LYS A 104 1.43 -16.72 24.33
N VAL A 105 1.20 -16.17 23.15
CA VAL A 105 2.30 -15.80 22.24
C VAL A 105 3.01 -14.58 22.83
N SER A 106 4.35 -14.54 22.77
CA SER A 106 5.14 -13.34 23.10
C SER A 106 4.82 -12.20 22.12
N VAL A 107 5.01 -10.96 22.52
CA VAL A 107 4.68 -9.81 21.65
C VAL A 107 5.56 -9.81 20.39
N ASN A 108 6.85 -10.14 20.52
CA ASN A 108 7.73 -10.37 19.36
C ASN A 108 7.12 -11.39 18.38
N ASN A 109 6.74 -12.60 18.83
CA ASN A 109 6.14 -13.63 17.97
C ASN A 109 4.70 -13.32 17.52
N MET A 110 4.05 -12.26 18.03
CA MET A 110 2.82 -11.70 17.45
C MET A 110 3.11 -10.69 16.34
N LEU A 111 4.29 -10.07 16.37
CA LEU A 111 4.75 -9.03 15.46
C LEU A 111 5.72 -9.55 14.40
N THR A 112 5.90 -10.86 14.23
CA THR A 112 6.64 -11.45 13.11
C THR A 112 5.74 -11.77 11.91
N TRP A 113 6.36 -11.77 10.72
CA TRP A 113 5.72 -12.02 9.43
C TRP A 113 4.88 -13.30 9.44
N SER A 114 3.74 -13.26 8.76
CA SER A 114 2.84 -14.40 8.68
C SER A 114 2.13 -14.54 7.34
N LYS A 115 2.17 -15.77 6.82
CA LYS A 115 1.35 -16.20 5.69
C LYS A 115 -0.11 -16.46 6.09
N ASP A 116 -0.37 -16.73 7.37
CA ASP A 116 -1.70 -17.03 7.88
C ASP A 116 -2.54 -15.75 8.05
N PRO A 117 -3.77 -15.66 7.52
CA PRO A 117 -4.62 -14.49 7.67
C PRO A 117 -5.08 -14.31 9.12
N ILE A 118 -5.07 -13.07 9.62
CA ILE A 118 -5.56 -12.77 10.97
C ILE A 118 -7.06 -13.03 11.10
N GLN A 119 -7.45 -13.55 12.27
CA GLN A 119 -8.84 -13.87 12.63
C GLN A 119 -9.48 -12.81 13.54
N LYS A 120 -8.68 -11.86 14.01
CA LYS A 120 -9.01 -10.71 14.86
C LYS A 120 -8.03 -9.58 14.51
N PRO A 121 -8.39 -8.31 14.73
CA PRO A 121 -7.46 -7.18 14.60
C PRO A 121 -6.24 -7.36 15.51
N MET A 122 -5.17 -6.63 15.23
CA MET A 122 -4.00 -6.57 16.09
C MET A 122 -4.21 -5.62 17.29
N ILE A 123 -5.00 -4.55 17.13
CA ILE A 123 -5.36 -3.60 18.18
C ILE A 123 -6.74 -3.93 18.78
N ARG A 124 -6.89 -3.81 20.12
CA ARG A 124 -8.16 -4.04 20.82
C ARG A 124 -9.21 -3.01 20.41
N THR A 125 -10.33 -3.48 19.86
CA THR A 125 -11.52 -2.66 19.60
C THR A 125 -12.82 -3.36 20.01
N LYS A 126 -13.81 -2.58 20.43
CA LYS A 126 -15.18 -3.06 20.68
C LYS A 126 -16.03 -3.06 19.41
N ASP A 127 -15.77 -2.16 18.46
CA ASP A 127 -16.48 -2.05 17.19
C ASP A 127 -16.48 -3.38 16.41
N LYS A 128 -17.59 -3.67 15.72
CA LYS A 128 -17.78 -4.82 14.82
C LYS A 128 -17.35 -4.50 13.39
N SER A 129 -17.52 -3.25 12.92
CA SER A 129 -17.11 -2.84 11.58
C SER A 129 -15.59 -2.82 11.47
N LEU A 130 -14.92 -2.11 12.39
CA LEU A 130 -13.45 -2.07 12.43
C LEU A 130 -12.83 -3.48 12.58
N LYS A 131 -13.50 -4.44 13.22
CA LYS A 131 -13.05 -5.84 13.29
C LYS A 131 -13.00 -6.52 11.92
N LYS A 132 -14.05 -6.33 11.11
CA LYS A 132 -14.10 -6.84 9.74
C LYS A 132 -13.04 -6.13 8.88
N ASP A 133 -13.05 -4.81 8.90
CA ASP A 133 -12.14 -3.98 8.09
C ASP A 133 -10.67 -4.29 8.36
N ALA A 134 -10.27 -4.46 9.63
CA ALA A 134 -8.91 -4.88 9.99
C ALA A 134 -8.52 -6.25 9.42
N CYS A 135 -9.42 -7.25 9.51
CA CYS A 135 -9.15 -8.59 9.00
C CYS A 135 -9.16 -8.65 7.46
N ASP A 136 -9.88 -7.76 6.80
CA ASP A 136 -9.83 -7.60 5.34
C ASP A 136 -8.60 -6.80 4.89
N MET A 137 -8.21 -5.77 5.64
CA MET A 137 -6.99 -4.98 5.41
C MET A 137 -5.74 -5.86 5.39
N PHE A 138 -5.62 -6.80 6.33
CA PHE A 138 -4.50 -7.74 6.35
C PHE A 138 -4.43 -8.60 5.09
N LYS A 139 -5.57 -8.95 4.49
CA LYS A 139 -5.62 -9.68 3.21
C LYS A 139 -5.18 -8.80 2.05
N MET A 140 -5.48 -7.49 2.07
CA MET A 140 -5.01 -6.54 1.06
C MET A 140 -3.49 -6.32 1.17
N ILE A 141 -2.96 -6.15 2.39
CA ILE A 141 -1.51 -6.08 2.65
C ILE A 141 -0.80 -7.34 2.14
N GLN A 142 -1.29 -8.53 2.52
CA GLN A 142 -0.75 -9.81 2.01
C GLN A 142 -0.84 -9.94 0.48
N LEU A 143 -1.89 -9.39 -0.15
CA LEU A 143 -2.05 -9.43 -1.60
C LEU A 143 -1.05 -8.51 -2.30
N TYR A 144 -0.83 -7.30 -1.78
CA TYR A 144 0.19 -6.38 -2.27
C TYR A 144 1.59 -7.00 -2.18
N MET A 145 1.94 -7.52 -1.01
CA MET A 145 3.25 -8.11 -0.70
C MET A 145 3.51 -9.48 -1.37
N GLY A 146 2.58 -10.00 -2.18
CA GLY A 146 2.75 -11.31 -2.82
C GLY A 146 2.75 -12.50 -1.84
N ASP A 147 2.20 -12.33 -0.64
CA ASP A 147 1.98 -13.40 0.34
C ASP A 147 0.69 -14.19 0.05
N ARG A 148 -0.28 -13.52 -0.60
CA ARG A 148 -1.59 -14.03 -0.98
C ARG A 148 -1.80 -13.91 -2.49
N LYS A 149 -2.30 -14.97 -3.12
CA LYS A 149 -2.71 -14.95 -4.54
C LYS A 149 -3.98 -14.11 -4.73
N GLY A 150 -4.06 -13.38 -5.84
CA GLY A 150 -5.25 -12.65 -6.31
C GLY A 150 -5.11 -12.23 -7.77
N LYS A 151 -6.13 -11.56 -8.31
CA LYS A 151 -6.17 -11.11 -9.73
C LYS A 151 -5.93 -9.60 -9.92
N GLN A 152 -5.87 -8.84 -8.82
CA GLN A 152 -5.78 -7.38 -8.83
C GLN A 152 -4.31 -6.94 -8.91
N ALA A 153 -4.02 -5.93 -9.74
CA ALA A 153 -2.66 -5.41 -9.90
C ALA A 153 -2.17 -4.71 -8.61
N PRO A 154 -0.88 -4.85 -8.20
CA PRO A 154 -0.40 -4.33 -6.92
C PRO A 154 -0.72 -2.85 -6.67
N MET A 155 -0.54 -1.97 -7.65
CA MET A 155 -0.83 -0.53 -7.46
C MET A 155 -2.32 -0.22 -7.22
N SER A 156 -3.24 -1.05 -7.73
CA SER A 156 -4.67 -0.93 -7.39
C SER A 156 -4.95 -1.41 -5.97
N VAL A 157 -4.28 -2.47 -5.51
CA VAL A 157 -4.38 -2.94 -4.12
C VAL A 157 -3.81 -1.90 -3.14
N ALA A 158 -2.70 -1.25 -3.49
CA ALA A 158 -2.15 -0.15 -2.70
C ALA A 158 -3.11 1.05 -2.63
N LEU A 159 -3.71 1.44 -3.76
CA LEU A 159 -4.71 2.52 -3.80
C LEU A 159 -5.90 2.22 -2.87
N ASP A 160 -6.46 1.01 -2.91
CA ASP A 160 -7.57 0.61 -2.02
C ASP A 160 -7.19 0.72 -0.53
N ILE A 161 -5.99 0.25 -0.17
CA ILE A 161 -5.44 0.36 1.20
C ILE A 161 -5.31 1.83 1.62
N ILE A 162 -4.72 2.66 0.75
CA ILE A 162 -4.47 4.08 0.99
C ILE A 162 -5.79 4.85 1.14
N THR A 163 -6.73 4.70 0.21
CA THR A 163 -8.05 5.35 0.25
C THR A 163 -8.85 4.94 1.49
N LYS A 164 -8.78 3.67 1.90
CA LYS A 164 -9.43 3.18 3.12
C LYS A 164 -8.79 3.75 4.39
N GLY A 165 -7.46 3.80 4.47
CA GLY A 165 -6.72 4.37 5.61
C GLY A 165 -6.86 5.89 5.74
N TRP A 166 -6.87 6.62 4.61
CA TRP A 166 -7.22 8.04 4.54
C TRP A 166 -8.61 8.28 5.12
N SER A 167 -9.62 7.57 4.59
CA SER A 167 -11.04 7.80 4.92
C SER A 167 -11.47 7.22 6.28
N THR A 168 -10.71 6.28 6.86
CA THR A 168 -11.07 5.56 8.10
C THR A 168 -9.99 5.76 9.16
N ALA A 169 -10.01 6.90 9.86
CA ALA A 169 -8.97 7.27 10.84
C ALA A 169 -8.70 6.19 11.89
N ASN A 170 -9.75 5.52 12.40
CA ASN A 170 -9.66 4.44 13.38
C ASN A 170 -8.94 3.16 12.88
N LEU A 171 -8.67 3.05 11.57
CA LEU A 171 -7.97 1.91 10.96
C LEU A 171 -6.48 2.18 10.71
N ARG A 172 -6.00 3.42 10.86
CA ARG A 172 -4.63 3.81 10.50
C ARG A 172 -3.57 3.08 11.34
N ASP A 173 -3.69 3.10 12.66
CA ASP A 173 -2.77 2.40 13.56
C ASP A 173 -2.80 0.87 13.36
N GLU A 174 -3.95 0.33 12.97
CA GLU A 174 -4.12 -1.09 12.63
C GLU A 174 -3.44 -1.44 11.29
N ILE A 175 -3.50 -0.58 10.26
CA ILE A 175 -2.69 -0.71 9.04
C ILE A 175 -1.20 -0.70 9.41
N TYR A 176 -0.77 0.27 10.21
CA TYR A 176 0.64 0.43 10.57
C TYR A 176 1.19 -0.79 11.31
N ILE A 177 0.50 -1.30 12.34
CA ILE A 177 0.99 -2.47 13.07
C ILE A 177 0.93 -3.77 12.24
N GLN A 178 -0.02 -3.89 11.30
CA GLN A 178 -0.06 -5.00 10.34
C GLN A 178 1.13 -4.95 9.36
N LEU A 179 1.53 -3.75 8.91
CA LEU A 179 2.73 -3.56 8.08
C LEU A 179 4.01 -3.87 8.87
N MET A 180 4.19 -3.26 10.05
CA MET A 180 5.29 -3.56 10.97
C MET A 180 5.44 -5.07 11.21
N ARG A 181 4.33 -5.79 11.31
CA ARG A 181 4.34 -7.25 11.44
C ARG A 181 4.85 -7.94 10.18
N GLN A 182 4.34 -7.58 9.01
CA GLN A 182 4.72 -8.24 7.76
C GLN A 182 6.13 -7.86 7.26
N THR A 183 6.75 -6.80 7.78
CA THR A 183 8.17 -6.48 7.53
C THR A 183 9.12 -7.14 8.53
N THR A 184 8.68 -7.46 9.76
CA THR A 184 9.54 -8.05 10.80
C THR A 184 9.81 -9.53 10.58
N GLU A 185 11.10 -9.91 10.62
CA GLU A 185 11.59 -11.27 10.34
C GLU A 185 11.18 -11.85 8.96
N ASN A 186 10.75 -10.99 8.02
CA ASN A 186 10.33 -11.42 6.69
C ASN A 186 11.54 -11.73 5.79
N LYS A 187 11.89 -13.01 5.67
CA LYS A 187 13.01 -13.49 4.85
C LYS A 187 12.72 -13.60 3.34
N ARG A 188 11.62 -13.00 2.85
CA ARG A 188 11.27 -13.00 1.41
C ARG A 188 11.45 -11.61 0.84
N GLU A 189 12.57 -11.38 0.14
CA GLU A 189 12.99 -10.06 -0.37
C GLU A 189 11.87 -9.27 -1.07
N GLU A 190 11.20 -9.86 -2.08
CA GLU A 190 10.06 -9.21 -2.80
C GLU A 190 8.91 -8.78 -1.86
N SER A 191 8.61 -9.61 -0.86
CA SER A 191 7.53 -9.34 0.11
C SER A 191 7.96 -8.26 1.09
N LEU A 192 9.17 -8.37 1.65
CA LEU A 192 9.77 -7.39 2.56
C LEU A 192 9.86 -6.00 1.92
N GLN A 193 10.39 -5.91 0.70
CA GLN A 193 10.50 -4.67 -0.06
C GLN A 193 9.12 -4.00 -0.20
N ARG A 194 8.11 -4.74 -0.68
CA ARG A 194 6.75 -4.22 -0.82
C ARG A 194 6.11 -3.81 0.51
N GLY A 195 6.45 -4.48 1.62
CA GLY A 195 6.01 -4.07 2.96
C GLY A 195 6.51 -2.67 3.33
N TRP A 196 7.78 -2.39 3.04
CA TRP A 196 8.41 -1.09 3.27
C TRP A 196 7.95 -0.01 2.28
N GLU A 197 7.77 -0.35 1.00
CA GLU A 197 7.17 0.54 -0.01
C GLU A 197 5.75 0.97 0.40
N LEU A 198 4.92 0.02 0.83
CA LEU A 198 3.55 0.28 1.27
C LEU A 198 3.50 1.08 2.59
N LEU A 199 4.42 0.81 3.53
CA LEU A 199 4.58 1.62 4.73
C LEU A 199 4.93 3.08 4.40
N SER A 200 5.87 3.28 3.48
CA SER A 200 6.26 4.60 2.99
C SER A 200 5.12 5.31 2.24
N MET A 201 4.26 4.58 1.52
CA MET A 201 3.08 5.16 0.89
C MET A 201 2.01 5.54 1.92
N CYS A 202 1.72 4.70 2.92
CA CYS A 202 0.80 5.05 4.01
C CYS A 202 1.24 6.35 4.72
N LEU A 203 2.54 6.47 5.06
CA LEU A 203 3.14 7.69 5.64
C LEU A 203 3.21 8.88 4.67
N HIS A 204 2.98 8.67 3.37
CA HIS A 204 2.75 9.78 2.46
C HIS A 204 1.37 10.39 2.67
N PHE A 205 0.34 9.56 2.83
CA PHE A 205 -1.05 9.99 2.80
C PHE A 205 -1.69 10.24 4.16
N PHE A 206 -1.38 9.48 5.22
CA PHE A 206 -2.04 9.67 6.51
C PHE A 206 -1.13 9.42 7.72
N PRO A 207 -1.21 10.25 8.78
CA PRO A 207 -0.46 10.02 10.01
C PRO A 207 -0.99 8.81 10.80
N PRO A 208 -0.15 8.16 11.62
CA PRO A 208 -0.63 7.38 12.77
C PRO A 208 -1.35 8.30 13.78
N SER A 209 -2.03 7.74 14.77
CA SER A 209 -2.48 8.55 15.91
C SER A 209 -1.29 9.07 16.72
N LEU A 210 -1.46 10.21 17.39
CA LEU A 210 -0.46 10.76 18.32
C LEU A 210 -0.05 9.78 19.43
N LYS A 211 -0.92 8.81 19.75
CA LYS A 211 -0.63 7.75 20.73
C LYS A 211 0.26 6.66 20.14
N PHE A 212 0.14 6.38 18.84
CA PHE A 212 0.88 5.32 18.15
C PHE A 212 2.22 5.80 17.57
N HIS A 213 2.39 7.12 17.37
CA HIS A 213 3.59 7.73 16.78
C HIS A 213 4.91 7.21 17.35
N SER A 214 5.12 7.28 18.67
CA SER A 214 6.40 6.93 19.31
C SER A 214 6.81 5.47 19.10
N TYR A 215 5.84 4.57 18.93
CA TYR A 215 6.08 3.14 18.70
C TYR A 215 6.38 2.84 17.24
N LEU A 216 5.68 3.49 16.30
CA LEU A 216 5.99 3.42 14.87
C LEU A 216 7.37 4.04 14.58
N GLU A 217 7.66 5.18 15.20
CA GLU A 217 8.95 5.89 15.16
C GLU A 217 10.09 5.01 15.69
N SER A 218 9.90 4.37 16.85
CA SER A 218 10.88 3.42 17.41
C SER A 218 11.10 2.22 16.50
N TYR A 219 10.02 1.65 15.95
CA TYR A 219 10.10 0.54 15.00
C TYR A 219 10.90 0.89 13.74
N ILE A 220 10.58 2.01 13.10
CA ILE A 220 11.26 2.45 11.88
C ILE A 220 12.72 2.76 12.19
N THR A 221 13.00 3.51 13.27
CA THR A 221 14.35 3.91 13.68
C THR A 221 15.27 2.71 13.92
N LYS A 222 14.75 1.63 14.51
CA LYS A 222 15.50 0.37 14.69
C LYS A 222 16.04 -0.21 13.36
N HIS A 223 15.36 0.04 12.25
CA HIS A 223 15.71 -0.47 10.92
C HIS A 223 16.52 0.53 10.07
N LYS A 224 17.00 1.64 10.65
CA LYS A 224 17.72 2.71 9.94
C LYS A 224 19.17 2.34 9.59
N ASP A 225 19.76 1.41 10.33
CA ASP A 225 21.14 0.98 10.12
C ASP A 225 21.25 -0.01 8.95
N PRO A 226 22.26 0.08 8.06
CA PRO A 226 22.47 -0.85 6.93
C PRO A 226 22.58 -2.33 7.31
N SER A 227 22.92 -2.68 8.56
CA SER A 227 22.82 -4.07 9.05
C SER A 227 21.38 -4.63 9.09
N SER A 228 20.38 -3.78 8.84
CA SER A 228 18.97 -4.16 8.65
C SER A 228 18.63 -4.55 7.21
N ASP A 229 19.53 -4.33 6.25
CA ASP A 229 19.31 -4.65 4.83
C ASP A 229 19.38 -6.17 4.61
N ILE A 230 18.49 -6.70 3.77
CA ILE A 230 18.30 -8.15 3.58
C ILE A 230 18.38 -8.47 2.10
N GLY A 231 19.45 -9.16 1.69
CA GLY A 231 19.73 -9.48 0.30
C GLY A 231 19.89 -8.20 -0.52
N ASN A 232 18.98 -7.97 -1.46
CA ASN A 232 18.96 -6.77 -2.30
C ASN A 232 17.98 -5.68 -1.80
N VAL A 233 17.34 -5.87 -0.64
CA VAL A 233 16.32 -4.94 -0.10
C VAL A 233 16.97 -3.87 0.79
N PRO A 234 16.95 -2.58 0.39
CA PRO A 234 17.52 -1.47 1.18
C PRO A 234 16.53 -1.00 2.24
N VAL A 235 16.28 -1.85 3.24
CA VAL A 235 15.47 -1.59 4.43
C VAL A 235 15.88 -0.28 5.13
N SER A 236 17.19 -0.02 5.23
CA SER A 236 17.80 1.18 5.80
C SER A 236 17.37 2.46 5.07
N HIS A 237 17.32 2.42 3.74
CA HIS A 237 16.84 3.52 2.90
C HIS A 237 15.35 3.77 3.12
N PHE A 238 14.52 2.71 3.08
CA PHE A 238 13.08 2.84 3.31
C PHE A 238 12.79 3.37 4.72
N SER A 239 13.52 2.90 5.73
CA SER A 239 13.45 3.40 7.10
C SER A 239 13.75 4.90 7.16
N ALA A 240 14.90 5.34 6.60
CA ALA A 240 15.30 6.74 6.60
C ALA A 240 14.25 7.66 5.93
N HIS A 241 13.65 7.24 4.81
CA HIS A 241 12.57 7.98 4.18
C HIS A 241 11.27 7.99 5.02
N CYS A 242 10.91 6.85 5.63
CA CYS A 242 9.75 6.76 6.52
C CYS A 242 9.86 7.68 7.74
N ILE A 243 11.05 7.84 8.33
CA ILE A 243 11.31 8.80 9.43
C ILE A 243 11.06 10.23 8.95
N GLN A 244 11.66 10.63 7.83
CA GLN A 244 11.47 11.99 7.26
C GLN A 244 10.02 12.30 6.87
N ARG A 245 9.21 11.28 6.56
CA ARG A 245 7.76 11.44 6.37
C ARG A 245 7.04 11.59 7.69
N LEU A 246 7.32 10.72 8.66
CA LEU A 246 6.67 10.70 9.97
C LEU A 246 6.91 12.00 10.76
N GLU A 247 8.15 12.49 10.82
CA GLU A 247 8.52 13.77 11.46
C GLU A 247 7.69 14.95 10.93
N LYS A 248 7.43 14.99 9.62
CA LYS A 248 6.62 16.05 8.96
C LYS A 248 5.14 15.95 9.29
N THR A 249 4.63 14.79 9.71
CA THR A 249 3.23 14.65 10.13
C THR A 249 2.89 15.24 11.49
N LEU A 250 3.90 15.64 12.29
CA LEU A 250 3.71 16.40 13.52
C LEU A 250 3.69 17.93 13.29
N GLN A 251 3.84 18.38 12.04
CA GLN A 251 3.99 19.80 11.67
C GLN A 251 2.82 20.31 10.80
N ALA A 252 1.74 19.53 10.67
CA ALA A 252 0.59 19.77 9.80
C ALA A 252 -0.74 19.50 10.51
#